data_AF-A0A1F2YCC2-F1
#
_entry.id   AF-A0A1F2YCC2-F1
#
_cell.length_a   1.000
_cell.length_b   1.000
_cell.length_c   1.000
_cell.angle_alpha   90.00
_cell.angle_beta   90.00
_cell.angle_gamma   90.00
#
_symmetry.space_group_name_H-M   'P 1'
#
loop_
_entity.id
_entity.type
_entity.pdbx_description
1 polymer ?
#
loop_
_entity_poly.entity_id
_entity_poly.type
_entity_poly.pdbx_seq_one_letter_code
_entity_poly.pdbx_strand_id
1 'polypeptide(L)'
;MAYLTCPWCLTPQLVADDVGGYQCFTCSAEIMFFQCPRCSLVQTVSRKWTKFICSSCEEVLELPRRWGTSASAKAYLVKGAGHSWPRL
;
A
#
# COMPACT_ATOMS: atom_id res chain seq x y z
N MET A 1 -16.80 -2.93 2.14
CA MET A 1 -16.02 -2.35 1.02
C MET A 1 -15.21 -1.22 1.60
N ALA A 2 -13.93 -1.12 1.22
CA ALA A 2 -12.99 -0.12 1.68
C ALA A 2 -12.73 0.92 0.58
N TYR A 3 -12.70 2.19 0.97
CA TYR A 3 -12.27 3.29 0.09
C TYR A 3 -10.80 3.57 0.36
N LEU A 4 -9.94 3.15 -0.58
CA LEU A 4 -8.49 3.26 -0.45
C LEU A 4 -7.91 4.20 -1.51
N THR A 5 -6.95 5.02 -1.14
CA THR A 5 -6.27 5.91 -2.07
C THR A 5 -5.14 5.17 -2.77
N CYS A 6 -5.10 5.20 -4.11
CA CYS A 6 -3.97 4.69 -4.85
C CYS A 6 -2.70 5.50 -4.52
N PRO A 7 -1.61 4.87 -4.03
CA PRO A 7 -0.41 5.59 -3.63
C PRO A 7 0.38 6.15 -4.84
N TRP A 8 -0.01 5.78 -6.07
CA TRP A 8 0.65 6.23 -7.30
C TRP A 8 -0.07 7.42 -7.94
N CYS A 9 -1.37 7.31 -8.24
CA CYS A 9 -2.13 8.37 -8.91
C CYS A 9 -3.04 9.18 -7.98
N LEU A 10 -3.03 8.88 -6.67
CA LEU A 10 -3.83 9.54 -5.63
C LEU A 10 -5.35 9.47 -5.82
N THR A 11 -5.82 8.64 -6.76
CA THR A 11 -7.25 8.44 -7.01
C THR A 11 -7.83 7.47 -5.97
N PRO A 12 -9.00 7.76 -5.38
CA PRO A 12 -9.72 6.82 -4.51
C PRO A 12 -10.19 5.60 -5.30
N GLN A 13 -10.20 4.44 -4.64
CA GLN A 13 -10.54 3.15 -5.23
C GLN A 13 -11.47 2.40 -4.28
N LEU A 14 -12.53 1.83 -4.84
CA LEU A 14 -13.46 0.97 -4.10
C LEU A 14 -12.95 -0.46 -4.16
N VAL A 15 -12.58 -1.01 -3.01
CA VAL A 15 -11.92 -2.31 -2.89
C VAL A 15 -12.72 -3.22 -1.95
N ALA A 16 -12.79 -4.52 -2.24
CA ALA A 16 -13.41 -5.49 -1.33
C ALA A 16 -12.57 -5.64 -0.05
N ASP A 17 -13.23 -5.80 1.12
CA ASP A 17 -12.54 -5.73 2.42
C ASP A 17 -11.50 -6.84 2.63
N ASP A 18 -11.74 -8.00 2.03
CA ASP A 18 -10.99 -9.23 2.29
C ASP A 18 -9.81 -9.47 1.34
N VAL A 19 -9.52 -8.55 0.41
CA VAL A 19 -8.39 -8.70 -0.51
C VAL A 19 -7.06 -8.28 0.15
N GLY A 20 -5.96 -8.83 -0.34
CA GLY A 20 -4.59 -8.49 0.10
C GLY A 20 -3.88 -7.44 -0.77
N GLY A 21 -4.58 -6.95 -1.79
CA GLY A 21 -4.09 -5.99 -2.78
C GLY A 21 -5.14 -5.81 -3.88
N TYR A 22 -4.93 -4.83 -4.74
CA TYR A 22 -5.83 -4.52 -5.85
C TYR A 22 -5.05 -3.91 -7.03
N GLN A 23 -5.63 -3.98 -8.22
CA GLN A 23 -5.14 -3.21 -9.36
C GLN A 23 -5.93 -1.90 -9.44
N CYS A 24 -5.25 -0.76 -9.46
CA CYS A 24 -5.90 0.54 -9.59
C CYS A 24 -6.61 0.65 -10.94
N PHE A 25 -7.90 0.97 -10.93
CA PHE A 25 -8.71 1.12 -12.14
C PHE A 25 -8.24 2.29 -13.03
N THR A 26 -7.66 3.33 -12.43
CA THR A 26 -7.29 4.57 -13.12
C THR A 26 -5.91 4.52 -13.77
N CYS A 27 -4.90 4.04 -13.04
CA CYS A 27 -3.50 4.01 -13.53
C CYS A 27 -2.96 2.60 -13.77
N SER A 28 -3.79 1.57 -13.59
CA SER A 28 -3.43 0.15 -13.75
C SER A 28 -2.30 -0.35 -12.85
N ALA A 29 -1.89 0.44 -11.85
CA ALA A 29 -0.84 0.06 -10.91
C ALA A 29 -1.32 -1.07 -9.98
N GLU A 30 -0.46 -2.07 -9.77
CA GLU A 30 -0.67 -3.11 -8.77
C GLU A 30 -0.34 -2.56 -7.39
N ILE A 31 -1.33 -2.54 -6.51
CA ILE A 31 -1.25 -2.02 -5.15
C ILE A 31 -1.33 -3.16 -4.16
N MET A 32 -0.41 -3.17 -3.22
CA MET A 32 -0.34 -4.14 -2.13
C MET A 32 -0.54 -3.44 -0.79
N PHE A 33 -0.88 -4.21 0.24
CA PHE A 33 -1.04 -3.71 1.60
C PHE A 33 0.16 -4.10 2.44
N PHE A 34 0.79 -3.11 3.09
CA PHE A 34 2.01 -3.30 3.86
C PHE A 34 1.84 -2.71 5.26
N GLN A 35 2.20 -3.49 6.27
CA GLN A 35 2.23 -3.03 7.66
C GLN A 35 3.62 -2.49 7.99
N CYS A 36 3.69 -1.21 8.38
CA CYS A 36 4.91 -0.59 8.84
C CYS A 36 5.45 -1.33 10.08
N PRO A 37 6.70 -1.84 10.09
CA PRO A 37 7.26 -2.54 11.24
C PRO A 37 7.57 -1.61 12.44
N ARG A 38 7.42 -0.29 12.26
CA ARG A 38 7.82 0.73 13.24
C ARG A 38 6.63 1.32 13.99
N CYS A 39 5.59 1.73 13.25
CA CYS A 39 4.37 2.30 13.83
C CYS A 39 3.14 1.41 13.63
N SER A 40 3.30 0.20 13.07
CA SER A 40 2.22 -0.77 12.80
C SER A 40 1.12 -0.29 11.87
N LEU A 41 1.26 0.88 11.25
CA LEU A 41 0.30 1.39 10.25
C LEU A 41 0.26 0.46 9.04
N VAL A 42 -0.94 -0.03 8.72
CA VAL A 42 -1.20 -0.72 7.44
C VAL A 42 -1.53 0.32 6.39
N GLN A 43 -0.80 0.32 5.28
CA GLN A 43 -0.94 1.30 4.21
C GLN A 43 -0.83 0.66 2.83
N THR A 44 -1.38 1.34 1.81
CA THR A 44 -1.23 0.95 0.42
C THR A 44 0.16 1.32 -0.10
N VAL A 45 0.78 0.42 -0.86
CA VAL A 45 2.05 0.64 -1.55
C VAL A 45 1.99 0.09 -2.98
N SER A 46 2.72 0.71 -3.91
CA SER A 46 2.84 0.15 -5.26
C SER A 46 3.75 -1.07 -5.26
N ARG A 47 3.34 -2.17 -5.88
CA ARG A 47 4.17 -3.37 -6.04
C ARG A 47 5.45 -3.10 -6.84
N LYS A 48 5.45 -2.07 -7.68
CA LYS A 48 6.63 -1.67 -8.46
C LYS A 48 7.72 -1.01 -7.62
N TRP A 49 7.40 -0.55 -6.40
CA TRP A 49 8.37 0.08 -5.53
C TRP A 49 9.30 -0.95 -4.87
N THR A 50 10.56 -0.58 -4.70
CA THR A 50 11.53 -1.30 -3.87
C THR A 50 11.62 -0.71 -2.47
N LYS A 51 11.38 0.59 -2.35
CA LYS A 51 11.32 1.34 -1.10
C LYS A 51 10.15 2.31 -1.13
N PHE A 52 9.65 2.64 0.04
CA PHE A 52 8.60 3.65 0.20
C PHE A 52 8.80 4.39 1.52
N ILE A 53 8.13 5.52 1.67
CA ILE A 53 8.10 6.29 2.90
C ILE A 53 6.78 6.03 3.61
N CYS A 54 6.85 5.64 4.87
CA CYS A 54 5.66 5.48 5.70
C CYS A 54 4.91 6.81 5.85
N SER A 55 3.61 6.82 5.59
CA SER A 55 2.77 8.03 5.70
C SER A 55 2.54 8.53 7.13
N SER A 56 2.91 7.76 8.15
CA SER A 56 2.75 8.16 9.56
C SER A 56 4.06 8.46 10.28
N CYS A 57 5.08 7.61 10.16
CA CYS A 57 6.35 7.78 10.87
C CYS A 57 7.48 8.31 9.98
N GLU A 58 7.20 8.56 8.70
CA GLU A 58 8.14 9.08 7.69
C GLU A 58 9.43 8.26 7.47
N GLU A 59 9.52 7.07 8.04
CA GLU A 59 10.67 6.18 7.86
C GLU A 59 10.65 5.56 6.45
N VAL A 60 11.85 5.47 5.85
CA VAL A 60 12.07 4.79 4.57
C VAL A 60 12.15 3.30 4.82
N LEU A 61 11.23 2.55 4.25
CA LEU A 61 11.10 1.10 4.43
C LEU A 61 11.35 0.38 3.11
N GLU A 62 12.00 -0.77 3.20
CA GLU A 62 12.20 -1.66 2.06
C GLU A 62 10.99 -2.60 1.90
N LEU A 63 10.54 -2.77 0.65
CA LEU A 63 9.48 -3.70 0.32
C LEU A 63 10.05 -5.08 -0.01
N PRO A 64 9.33 -6.16 0.35
CA PRO A 64 9.76 -7.50 0.01
C PRO A 64 9.73 -7.70 -1.50
N ARG A 65 10.77 -8.35 -2.05
CA ARG A 65 10.81 -8.73 -3.48
C ARG A 65 9.76 -9.79 -3.83
N ARG A 66 9.39 -10.61 -2.84
CA ARG A 66 8.39 -11.67 -2.97
C ARG A 66 7.27 -11.43 -1.96
N TRP A 67 6.08 -11.16 -2.47
CA TRP A 67 4.88 -10.99 -1.65
C TRP A 67 4.32 -12.38 -1.35
N GLY A 68 4.34 -12.78 -0.08
CA GLY A 68 3.75 -14.05 0.35
C GLY A 68 2.23 -14.02 0.21
N THR A 69 1.63 -15.13 -0.23
CA THR A 69 0.18 -15.29 -0.41
C THR A 69 -0.61 -15.28 0.90
N SER A 70 0.03 -15.50 2.05
CA SER A 70 -0.62 -15.79 3.33
C SER A 70 -0.53 -14.69 4.40
N ALA A 71 0.23 -13.61 4.17
CA ALA A 71 0.49 -12.57 5.19
C ALA A 71 0.18 -11.14 4.73
N SER A 72 -0.47 -10.97 3.58
CA SER A 72 -0.89 -9.64 3.15
C SER A 72 -1.96 -9.12 4.11
N ALA A 73 -1.74 -7.94 4.68
CA ALA A 73 -2.76 -7.23 5.44
C ALA A 73 -4.03 -7.11 4.58
N LYS A 74 -5.21 -7.02 5.21
CA LYS A 74 -6.50 -6.93 4.51
C LYS A 74 -6.88 -5.48 4.24
N ALA A 75 -7.71 -5.25 3.22
CA ALA A 75 -8.11 -3.90 2.83
C ALA A 75 -8.77 -3.11 3.99
N TYR A 76 -9.58 -3.76 4.82
CA TYR A 76 -10.22 -3.11 5.97
C TYR A 76 -9.25 -2.62 7.06
N LEU A 77 -8.02 -3.15 7.10
CA LEU A 77 -7.00 -2.71 8.05
C LEU A 77 -6.23 -1.47 7.56
N VAL A 78 -6.31 -1.17 6.27
CA VAL A 78 -5.56 -0.09 5.63
C VAL A 78 -6.07 1.26 6.11
N LYS A 79 -5.16 2.11 6.61
CA LYS A 79 -5.48 3.44 7.16
C LYS A 79 -4.74 4.59 6.48
N GLY A 80 -3.95 4.31 5.44
CA GLY A 80 -3.17 5.32 4.73
C GLY A 80 -2.57 4.83 3.43
N ALA A 81 -1.88 5.73 2.74
CA ALA A 81 -1.15 5.44 1.51
C ALA A 81 0.31 5.86 1.68
N GLY A 82 1.24 4.93 1.45
CA GLY A 82 2.67 5.23 1.51
C GLY A 82 3.08 6.18 0.38
N HIS A 83 4.16 6.94 0.60
CA HIS A 83 4.72 7.82 -0.43
C HIS A 83 5.86 7.13 -1.18
N SER A 84 6.07 7.53 -2.44
CA SER A 84 7.20 7.05 -3.22
C SER A 84 8.53 7.45 -2.58
N TRP A 85 9.52 6.58 -2.74
CA TRP A 85 10.92 6.91 -2.48
C TRP A 85 11.72 6.86 -3.79
N PRO A 86 12.52 7.88 -4.12
CA PRO A 86 12.62 9.18 -3.44
C PRO A 86 11.30 9.98 -3.49
N ARG A 87 11.15 10.99 -2.61
CA ARG A 87 10.02 11.94 -2.74
C ARG A 87 10.21 12.66 -4.08
N LEU A 88 9.16 12.63 -4.91
CA LEU A 88 9.06 13.47 -6.10
C LEU A 88 8.72 14.91 -5.69
#